data_AF-Q315U4-F1
#
_entry.id   AF-Q315U4-F1
#
_cell.length_a   1.000
_cell.length_b   1.000
_cell.length_c   1.000
_cell.angle_alpha   90.00
_cell.angle_beta   90.00
_cell.angle_gamma   90.00
#
_symmetry.space_group_name_H-M   'P 1'
#
loop_
_entity.id
_entity.type
_entity.pdbx_description
1 polymer ?
#
loop_
_entity_poly.entity_id
_entity_poly.type
_entity_poly.pdbx_seq_one_letter_code
_entity_poly.pdbx_strand_id
1 'polypeptide(L)'
;MRVDLVYPSEYSVAMNHFDRTEHFDRWLSKLKDVQGKAKILVRIRSAEKGNFGDCESVGEGVSEMRIHTGPGYRVYFTRRGNTVYLLLAGGDKSTQKRDIALAKALAAELGGSHE
;
A
#
# COMPACT_ATOMS: atom_id res chain seq x y z
N MET A 1 45.82 -17.29 3.12
CA MET A 1 45.06 -16.20 3.79
C MET A 1 43.62 -16.35 3.34
N ARG A 2 42.72 -16.71 4.27
CA ARG A 2 41.26 -16.75 4.07
C ARG A 2 40.74 -15.34 3.82
N VAL A 3 39.70 -15.22 2.99
CA VAL A 3 38.39 -14.68 3.41
C VAL A 3 37.33 -15.17 2.43
N ASP A 4 36.71 -16.30 2.78
CA ASP A 4 35.37 -16.61 2.33
C ASP A 4 34.43 -15.57 2.95
N LEU A 5 33.88 -14.67 2.13
CA LEU A 5 32.80 -13.76 2.53
C LEU A 5 31.50 -14.57 2.65
N VAL A 6 31.40 -15.36 3.71
CA VAL A 6 30.12 -15.85 4.22
C VAL A 6 29.42 -14.65 4.85
N TYR A 7 28.53 -14.01 4.08
CA TYR A 7 27.64 -13.00 4.65
C TYR A 7 26.68 -13.72 5.64
N PRO A 8 26.66 -13.33 6.91
CA PRO A 8 25.83 -13.99 7.92
C PRO A 8 24.34 -13.83 7.59
N SER A 9 23.61 -14.96 7.64
CA SER A 9 22.20 -15.12 7.28
C SER A 9 21.21 -14.53 8.29
N GLU A 10 21.54 -13.42 8.97
CA GLU A 10 20.74 -12.87 10.07
C GLU A 10 20.29 -11.42 9.88
N TYR A 11 20.11 -10.98 8.63
CA TYR A 11 19.21 -9.86 8.36
C TYR A 11 17.89 -10.40 7.84
N SER A 12 16.98 -10.78 8.76
CA SER A 12 15.57 -10.78 8.40
C SER A 12 15.19 -9.32 8.16
N VAL A 13 15.27 -8.86 6.91
CA VAL A 13 14.64 -7.58 6.55
C VAL A 13 13.18 -7.75 6.93
N ALA A 14 12.72 -7.02 7.96
CA ALA A 14 11.34 -7.08 8.39
C ALA A 14 10.47 -6.66 7.20
N MET A 15 9.83 -7.65 6.56
CA MET A 15 8.94 -7.39 5.44
C MET A 15 7.59 -6.95 5.99
N ASN A 16 7.12 -5.81 5.53
CA ASN A 16 5.75 -5.40 5.75
C ASN A 16 4.84 -6.35 4.97
N HIS A 17 3.82 -6.87 5.63
CA HIS A 17 2.83 -7.73 4.99
C HIS A 17 1.68 -6.87 4.47
N PHE A 18 1.24 -7.09 3.23
CA PHE A 18 0.10 -6.37 2.64
C PHE A 18 -1.05 -7.31 2.32
N ASP A 19 -2.15 -7.14 3.04
CA ASP A 19 -3.45 -7.71 2.69
C ASP A 19 -4.21 -6.77 1.75
N ARG A 20 -5.20 -7.31 1.04
CA ARG A 20 -6.01 -6.56 0.07
C ARG A 20 -7.50 -6.75 0.36
N THR A 21 -8.24 -5.65 0.38
CA THR A 21 -9.70 -5.73 0.34
C THR A 21 -10.19 -6.06 -1.06
N GLU A 22 -11.42 -6.56 -1.16
CA GLU A 22 -12.07 -6.72 -2.46
C GLU A 22 -12.28 -5.38 -3.18
N HIS A 23 -12.41 -4.27 -2.45
CA HIS A 23 -12.54 -2.93 -3.04
C HIS A 23 -11.27 -2.54 -3.80
N PHE A 24 -10.11 -2.78 -3.19
CA PHE A 24 -8.83 -2.57 -3.85
C PHE A 24 -8.69 -3.49 -5.09
N ASP A 25 -9.00 -4.78 -4.95
CA ASP A 25 -8.86 -5.75 -6.05
C ASP A 25 -9.78 -5.45 -7.22
N ARG A 26 -11.05 -5.08 -6.95
CA ARG A 26 -12.00 -4.66 -7.99
C ARG A 26 -11.57 -3.37 -8.68
N TRP A 27 -10.98 -2.43 -7.96
CA TRP A 27 -10.45 -1.21 -8.58
C TRP A 27 -9.27 -1.53 -9.48
N LEU A 28 -8.28 -2.28 -8.98
CA LEU A 28 -7.07 -2.63 -9.71
C LEU A 28 -7.35 -3.51 -10.94
N SER A 29 -8.38 -4.37 -10.89
CA SER A 29 -8.78 -5.19 -12.03
C SER A 29 -9.42 -4.39 -13.17
N LYS A 30 -10.10 -3.27 -12.85
CA LYS A 30 -10.78 -2.40 -13.81
C LYS A 30 -9.86 -1.37 -14.49
N LEU A 31 -8.63 -1.19 -14.02
CA LEU A 31 -7.67 -0.28 -14.65
C LEU A 31 -7.28 -0.77 -16.06
N LYS A 32 -7.61 0.03 -17.06
CA LYS A 32 -7.21 -0.20 -18.47
C LYS A 32 -5.75 0.20 -18.75
N ASP A 33 -5.19 1.11 -17.95
CA ASP A 33 -3.80 1.54 -18.06
C ASP A 33 -2.86 0.46 -17.49
N VAL A 34 -2.29 -0.34 -18.39
CA VAL A 34 -1.35 -1.42 -18.07
C VAL A 34 -0.06 -0.88 -17.42
N GLN A 35 0.43 0.28 -17.87
CA GLN A 35 1.67 0.86 -17.34
C GLN A 35 1.44 1.43 -15.94
N GLY A 36 0.33 2.14 -15.74
CA GLY A 36 -0.14 2.57 -14.44
C GLY A 36 -0.26 1.42 -13.44
N LYS A 37 -0.93 0.33 -13.85
CA LYS A 37 -1.08 -0.89 -13.04
C LYS A 37 0.27 -1.49 -12.65
N ALA A 38 1.23 -1.58 -13.57
CA ALA A 38 2.57 -2.07 -13.26
C ALA A 38 3.30 -1.18 -12.23
N LYS A 39 3.20 0.15 -12.36
CA LYS A 39 3.80 1.09 -11.41
C LYS A 39 3.18 1.00 -10.02
N ILE A 40 1.86 0.79 -9.93
CA ILE A 40 1.16 0.52 -8.66
C ILE A 40 1.72 -0.73 -7.98
N LEU A 41 1.82 -1.85 -8.72
CA LEU A 41 2.34 -3.11 -8.17
C LEU A 41 3.81 -3.00 -7.72
N VAL A 42 4.64 -2.29 -8.49
CA VAL A 42 6.03 -2.01 -8.09
C VAL A 42 6.08 -1.18 -6.80
N ARG A 43 5.21 -0.18 -6.66
CA ARG A 43 5.15 0.62 -5.43
C ARG A 43 4.76 -0.22 -4.22
N ILE A 44 3.77 -1.12 -4.35
CA ILE A 44 3.36 -2.02 -3.27
C ILE A 44 4.52 -2.94 -2.86
N ARG A 45 5.23 -3.55 -3.83
CA ARG A 45 6.41 -4.38 -3.55
C ARG A 45 7.56 -3.62 -2.89
N SER A 46 7.69 -2.33 -3.17
CA SER A 46 8.64 -1.47 -2.48
C SER A 46 8.22 -1.22 -1.03
N ALA A 47 6.92 -1.00 -0.79
CA ALA A 47 6.35 -0.80 0.53
C ALA A 47 6.44 -2.06 1.41
N GLU A 48 6.29 -3.25 0.82
CA GLU A 48 6.57 -4.55 1.46
C GLU A 48 8.01 -4.63 2.02
N LYS A 49 8.95 -3.92 1.41
CA LYS A 49 10.36 -3.84 1.86
C LYS A 49 10.64 -2.64 2.77
N GLY A 50 9.61 -1.96 3.26
CA GLY A 50 9.74 -0.78 4.11
C GLY A 50 9.85 0.55 3.37
N ASN A 51 9.87 0.56 2.03
CA ASN A 51 9.98 1.78 1.24
C ASN A 51 8.64 2.17 0.59
N PHE A 52 7.84 2.94 1.33
CA PHE A 52 6.54 3.46 0.90
C PHE A 52 6.65 4.58 -0.16
N GLY A 53 7.85 5.14 -0.36
CA GLY A 53 8.09 6.28 -1.24
C GLY A 53 7.29 7.52 -0.82
N ASP A 54 6.79 8.27 -1.79
CA ASP A 54 5.86 9.38 -1.56
C ASP A 54 4.55 8.87 -0.92
N CYS A 55 4.39 9.12 0.37
CA CYS A 55 3.29 8.65 1.20
C CYS A 55 2.92 9.70 2.26
N GLU A 56 1.62 9.90 2.51
CA GLU A 56 1.11 10.85 3.51
C GLU A 56 -0.08 10.27 4.28
N SER A 57 -0.26 10.70 5.52
CA SER A 57 -1.49 10.45 6.27
C SER A 57 -2.62 11.30 5.70
N VAL A 58 -3.80 10.71 5.53
CA VAL A 58 -5.04 11.43 5.18
C VAL A 58 -6.02 11.51 6.36
N GLY A 59 -5.55 11.15 7.55
CA GLY A 59 -6.31 11.15 8.80
C GLY A 59 -7.07 9.84 9.06
N GLU A 60 -7.58 9.69 10.29
CA GLU A 60 -8.41 8.55 10.72
C GLU A 60 -7.73 7.18 10.50
N GLY A 61 -6.42 7.11 10.74
CA GLY A 61 -5.65 5.87 10.60
C GLY A 61 -5.44 5.41 9.16
N VAL A 62 -5.76 6.25 8.16
CA VAL A 62 -5.55 5.97 6.74
C VAL A 62 -4.39 6.80 6.20
N SER A 63 -3.57 6.16 5.37
CA SER A 63 -2.48 6.77 4.62
C SER A 63 -2.66 6.52 3.12
N GLU A 64 -2.07 7.39 2.30
CA GLU A 64 -2.03 7.25 0.84
C GLU A 64 -0.59 7.12 0.34
N MET A 65 -0.34 6.19 -0.59
CA MET A 65 0.85 6.22 -1.45
C MET A 65 0.52 6.93 -2.75
N ARG A 66 1.33 7.94 -3.10
CA ARG A 66 1.18 8.74 -4.33
C ARG A 66 2.10 8.24 -5.43
N ILE A 67 1.52 7.96 -6.59
CA ILE A 67 2.23 7.44 -7.77
C ILE A 67 1.98 8.41 -8.93
N HIS A 68 2.97 9.24 -9.24
CA HIS A 68 2.89 10.29 -10.28
C HIS A 68 3.16 9.71 -11.67
N THR A 69 2.29 8.81 -12.13
CA THR A 69 2.27 8.27 -13.49
C THR A 69 0.84 8.27 -14.00
N GLY A 70 0.66 8.55 -15.31
CA GLY A 70 -0.67 8.66 -15.92
C GLY A 70 -1.51 9.72 -15.20
N PRO A 71 -2.73 9.41 -14.74
CA PRO A 71 -3.62 10.36 -14.05
C PRO A 71 -3.17 10.73 -12.63
N GLY A 72 -2.09 10.11 -12.13
CA GLY A 72 -1.61 10.30 -10.76
C GLY A 72 -2.36 9.38 -9.79
N TYR A 73 -1.99 8.10 -9.77
CA TYR A 73 -2.64 7.07 -8.95
C TYR A 73 -2.42 7.28 -7.44
N ARG A 74 -3.37 6.81 -6.65
CA ARG A 74 -3.36 6.79 -5.19
C ARG A 74 -3.75 5.40 -4.70
N VAL A 75 -2.98 4.87 -3.75
CA VAL A 75 -3.29 3.62 -3.06
C VAL A 75 -3.49 3.94 -1.60
N TYR A 76 -4.67 3.64 -1.06
CA TYR A 76 -5.04 3.92 0.32
C TYR A 76 -4.87 2.68 1.16
N PHE A 77 -4.29 2.84 2.34
CA PHE A 77 -4.03 1.73 3.23
C PHE A 77 -4.14 2.15 4.69
N THR A 78 -4.36 1.17 5.56
CA THR A 78 -4.26 1.32 7.02
C THR A 78 -3.30 0.29 7.58
N ARG A 79 -2.73 0.54 8.75
CA ARG A 79 -1.85 -0.40 9.45
C ARG A 79 -2.67 -1.17 10.49
N ARG A 80 -2.57 -2.50 10.47
CA ARG A 80 -3.13 -3.42 11.46
C ARG A 80 -1.98 -4.02 12.27
N GLY A 81 -1.95 -3.73 13.57
CA GLY A 81 -0.84 -4.15 14.44
C GLY A 81 0.52 -3.61 13.98
N ASN A 82 1.57 -4.42 14.15
CA ASN A 82 2.93 -3.92 14.00
C ASN A 82 3.50 -3.98 12.58
N THR A 83 3.05 -4.88 11.71
CA THR A 83 3.68 -5.07 10.38
C THR A 83 2.70 -5.35 9.25
N VAL A 84 1.41 -5.48 9.55
CA VAL A 84 0.39 -5.74 8.53
C VAL A 84 -0.20 -4.42 8.07
N TYR A 85 -0.27 -4.24 6.77
CA TYR A 85 -0.91 -3.13 6.11
C TYR A 85 -2.04 -3.67 5.24
N LEU A 86 -3.20 -3.02 5.27
CA LEU A 86 -4.35 -3.41 4.48
C LEU A 86 -4.58 -2.40 3.37
N LEU A 87 -4.50 -2.84 2.11
CA LEU A 87 -4.88 -2.03 0.96
C LEU A 87 -6.41 -1.93 0.89
N LEU A 88 -6.93 -0.72 1.14
CA LEU A 88 -8.35 -0.45 1.32
C LEU A 88 -9.03 -0.15 -0.01
N ALA A 89 -8.43 0.73 -0.79
CA ALA A 89 -8.95 1.23 -2.05
C ALA A 89 -7.82 1.83 -2.89
N GLY A 90 -8.13 2.15 -4.14
CA GLY A 90 -7.28 2.99 -4.96
C GLY A 90 -8.10 3.90 -5.84
N GLY A 91 -7.42 4.88 -6.42
CA GLY A 91 -8.02 5.88 -7.27
C GLY A 91 -6.94 6.67 -8.01
N ASP A 92 -7.32 7.82 -8.53
CA ASP A 92 -6.39 8.79 -9.07
C ASP A 92 -6.68 10.18 -8.52
N LYS A 93 -5.86 11.16 -8.92
CA LYS A 93 -5.95 12.52 -8.41
C LYS A 93 -7.35 13.15 -8.63
N SER A 94 -8.07 12.77 -9.68
CA SER A 94 -9.39 13.35 -9.98
C SER A 94 -10.50 12.88 -9.04
N THR A 95 -10.35 11.68 -8.47
CA THR A 95 -11.33 11.06 -7.56
C THR A 95 -10.90 11.05 -6.09
N GLN A 96 -9.71 11.61 -5.79
CA GLN A 96 -9.03 11.56 -4.49
C GLN A 96 -9.95 11.81 -3.29
N LYS A 97 -10.76 12.87 -3.30
CA LYS A 97 -11.67 13.20 -2.18
C LYS A 97 -12.66 12.07 -1.90
N ARG A 98 -13.22 11.46 -2.94
CA ARG A 98 -14.18 10.35 -2.84
C ARG A 98 -13.50 9.08 -2.34
N ASP A 99 -12.30 8.82 -2.84
CA ASP A 99 -11.56 7.60 -2.51
C ASP A 99 -11.01 7.63 -1.08
N ILE A 100 -10.59 8.81 -0.58
CA ILE A 100 -10.24 9.02 0.83
C ILE A 100 -11.46 8.72 1.73
N ALA A 101 -12.63 9.24 1.38
CA ALA A 101 -13.84 9.00 2.17
C ALA A 101 -14.21 7.51 2.22
N LEU A 102 -14.12 6.81 1.07
CA LEU A 102 -14.32 5.36 1.01
C LEU A 102 -13.27 4.61 1.85
N ALA A 103 -11.99 4.98 1.73
CA ALA A 103 -10.92 4.32 2.47
C ALA A 103 -11.09 4.46 3.98
N LYS A 104 -11.48 5.64 4.47
CA LYS A 104 -11.77 5.87 5.90
C LYS A 104 -12.95 5.05 6.39
N ALA A 105 -14.04 5.00 5.62
CA ALA A 105 -15.19 4.16 5.95
C ALA A 105 -14.80 2.67 6.05
N LEU A 106 -14.04 2.17 5.07
CA LEU A 106 -13.52 0.80 5.10
C LEU A 106 -12.59 0.58 6.29
N ALA A 107 -11.69 1.51 6.60
CA ALA A 107 -10.78 1.40 7.73
C ALA A 107 -11.54 1.34 9.08
N ALA A 108 -12.61 2.12 9.23
CA ALA A 108 -13.44 2.11 10.43
C ALA A 108 -14.20 0.77 10.58
N GLU A 109 -14.79 0.27 9.49
CA GLU A 109 -15.49 -1.04 9.46
C GLU A 109 -14.53 -2.19 9.80
N LEU A 110 -13.33 -2.15 9.21
CA LEU A 110 -12.33 -3.19 9.29
C LEU A 110 -11.45 -3.08 10.54
N GLY A 111 -11.42 -1.92 11.19
CA GLY A 111 -10.71 -1.64 12.44
C GLY A 111 -11.57 -1.86 13.68
N GLY A 112 -12.90 -1.99 13.53
CA GLY A 112 -13.81 -2.37 14.61
C GLY A 112 -13.74 -3.85 15.03
N SER A 113 -12.75 -4.60 14.54
CA SER A 113 -12.52 -6.00 14.87
C SER A 113 -11.18 -6.13 15.62
N HIS A 114 -11.27 -6.18 16.95
CA HIS A 114 -10.25 -6.53 17.95
C HIS A 114 -9.37 -5.39 18.54
N GLU A 115 -9.72 -5.02 19.78
CA GLU A 115 -8.77 -4.92 20.91
C GLU A 115 -7.88 -6.17 21.02
#